data_AF-A0A177MU40-F1
#
_entry.id   AF-A0A177MU40-F1
#
_cell.length_a   1.000
_cell.length_b   1.000
_cell.length_c   1.000
_cell.angle_alpha   90.00
_cell.angle_beta   90.00
_cell.angle_gamma   90.00
#
_symmetry.space_group_name_H-M   'P 1'
#
loop_
_entity.id
_entity.type
_entity.pdbx_description
1 polymer ?
#
loop_
_entity_poly.entity_id
_entity_poly.type
_entity_poly.pdbx_seq_one_letter_code
_entity_poly.pdbx_strand_id
1 'polypeptide(L)'
;MTARLKPYAKIPYQRQIGVTLIELVLSMLIISIGLLGVLSVINLTVSHSANPVLQHQAIAIAESYLEEILLQAYSGGSTSARADYDDVDDYKGLGDVGVHDQDGNAVAGLSQYNVTVSVSAGTALTDGVNAKQITVTVNGPGVSDLRLVGYRAEY
;
A
#
# COMPACT_ATOMS: atom_id res chain seq x y z
N MET A 1 73.32 55.10 31.08
CA MET A 1 72.12 54.79 30.27
C MET A 1 72.12 53.27 30.05
N THR A 2 71.41 52.53 30.89
CA THR A 2 71.40 51.05 30.91
C THR A 2 70.16 50.53 30.18
N ALA A 3 70.34 49.82 29.07
CA ALA A 3 69.24 49.23 28.32
C ALA A 3 68.79 47.90 28.97
N ARG A 4 67.53 47.83 29.40
CA ARG A 4 66.92 46.61 29.97
C ARG A 4 66.22 45.83 28.85
N LEU A 5 66.75 44.65 28.49
CA LEU A 5 66.18 43.79 27.46
C LEU A 5 64.89 43.14 27.96
N LYS A 6 63.85 43.16 27.11
CA LYS A 6 62.51 42.62 27.36
C LYS A 6 62.52 41.11 27.09
N PRO A 7 62.07 40.24 28.00
CA PRO A 7 62.13 38.79 27.79
C PRO A 7 61.14 38.33 26.71
N TYR A 8 61.59 37.44 25.83
CA TYR A 8 60.78 36.83 24.79
C TYR A 8 59.78 35.83 25.41
N ALA A 9 58.49 36.04 25.16
CA ALA A 9 57.44 35.09 25.52
C ALA A 9 57.54 33.84 24.63
N LYS A 10 57.63 32.66 25.24
CA LYS A 10 57.62 31.39 24.49
C LYS A 10 56.21 31.08 24.01
N ILE A 11 56.03 30.97 22.70
CA ILE A 11 54.79 30.45 22.09
C ILE A 11 54.70 28.95 22.42
N PRO A 12 53.61 28.46 23.01
CA PRO A 12 53.46 27.03 23.27
C PRO A 12 53.31 26.29 21.94
N TYR A 13 54.22 25.35 21.66
CA TYR A 13 54.07 24.42 20.55
C TYR A 13 52.90 23.49 20.86
N GLN A 14 51.78 23.64 20.16
CA GLN A 14 50.73 22.62 20.20
C GLN A 14 51.28 21.36 19.54
N ARG A 15 51.30 20.26 20.30
CA ARG A 15 51.74 18.95 19.82
C ARG A 15 50.72 18.48 18.78
N GLN A 16 51.11 18.47 17.51
CA GLN A 16 50.39 17.69 16.51
C GLN A 16 50.59 16.21 16.86
N ILE A 17 49.50 15.56 17.24
CA ILE A 17 49.45 14.11 17.41
C ILE A 17 49.03 13.57 16.04
N GLY A 18 49.97 12.95 15.33
CA GLY A 18 49.68 12.29 14.05
C GLY A 18 48.98 10.94 14.27
N VAL A 19 48.28 10.47 13.24
CA VAL A 19 47.73 9.10 13.18
C VAL A 19 48.79 8.12 12.70
N THR A 20 48.70 6.88 13.17
CA THR A 20 49.60 5.81 12.72
C THR A 20 49.19 5.28 11.34
N LEU A 21 50.13 4.69 10.59
CA LEU A 21 49.82 4.05 9.31
C LEU A 21 48.79 2.91 9.49
N ILE A 22 48.87 2.19 10.61
CA ILE A 22 47.92 1.13 10.93
C ILE A 22 46.51 1.67 11.21
N GLU A 23 46.36 2.80 11.91
CA GLU A 23 45.05 3.45 12.08
C GLU A 23 44.46 3.90 10.74
N LEU A 24 45.30 4.44 9.84
CA LEU A 24 44.83 4.86 8.52
C LEU A 24 44.33 3.66 7.70
N VAL A 25 45.05 2.54 7.72
CA VAL A 25 44.63 1.31 7.04
C VAL A 25 43.36 0.72 7.67
N LEU A 26 43.30 0.66 9.01
CA LEU A 26 42.13 0.11 9.72
C LEU A 26 40.88 0.98 9.53
N SER A 27 41.02 2.31 9.49
CA SER A 27 39.89 3.21 9.24
C SER A 27 39.30 3.03 7.84
N MET A 28 40.15 2.95 6.81
CA MET A 28 39.72 2.66 5.44
C MET A 28 39.03 1.29 5.35
N LEU A 29 39.54 0.29 6.07
CA LEU A 29 38.94 -1.06 6.13
C LEU A 29 37.54 -1.02 6.77
N ILE A 30 37.40 -0.38 7.94
CA ILE A 30 36.13 -0.30 8.68
C ILE A 30 35.08 0.44 7.84
N ILE A 31 35.45 1.59 7.23
CA ILE A 31 34.55 2.35 6.38
C ILE A 31 34.12 1.51 5.17
N SER A 32 35.03 0.75 4.56
CA SER A 32 34.72 -0.09 3.39
C SER A 32 33.69 -1.18 3.74
N ILE A 33 33.92 -1.93 4.83
CA ILE A 33 33.00 -2.99 5.26
C ILE A 33 31.65 -2.38 5.71
N GLY A 34 31.69 -1.23 6.38
CA GLY A 34 30.51 -0.48 6.80
C GLY A 34 29.65 -0.03 5.61
N LEU A 35 30.26 0.52 4.56
CA LEU A 35 29.54 0.94 3.35
C LEU A 35 28.88 -0.25 2.63
N LEU A 36 29.54 -1.41 2.55
CA LEU A 36 28.95 -2.62 1.98
C LEU A 36 27.72 -3.06 2.77
N GLY A 37 27.77 -2.99 4.10
CA GLY A 37 26.62 -3.27 4.97
C GLY A 37 25.44 -2.32 4.74
N VAL A 38 25.69 -1.01 4.70
CA VAL A 38 24.65 0.01 4.48
C VAL A 38 23.98 -0.15 3.11
N LEU A 39 24.77 -0.36 2.05
CA LEU A 39 24.23 -0.57 0.70
C LEU A 39 23.36 -1.83 0.61
N SER A 40 23.71 -2.89 1.32
CA SER A 40 22.90 -4.12 1.41
C SER A 40 21.53 -3.87 2.04
N VAL A 41 21.48 -3.11 3.15
CA VAL A 41 20.22 -2.75 3.82
C VAL A 41 19.34 -1.84 2.95
N ILE A 42 19.93 -0.88 2.24
CA ILE A 42 19.20 -0.01 1.31
C ILE A 42 18.53 -0.84 0.21
N ASN A 43 19.25 -1.80 -0.38
CA ASN A 43 18.72 -2.67 -1.43
C ASN A 43 17.55 -3.54 -0.93
N LEU A 44 17.69 -4.14 0.27
CA LEU A 44 16.62 -4.89 0.92
C LEU A 44 15.36 -4.03 1.15
N THR A 45 15.54 -2.77 1.57
CA THR A 45 14.45 -1.85 1.89
C THR A 45 13.69 -1.37 0.64
N VAL A 46 14.42 -1.03 -0.43
CA VAL A 46 13.81 -0.58 -1.70
C VAL A 46 12.98 -1.69 -2.33
N SER A 47 13.43 -2.94 -2.26
CA SER A 47 12.71 -4.08 -2.87
C SER A 47 11.31 -4.34 -2.29
N HIS A 48 11.05 -3.96 -1.04
CA HIS A 48 9.74 -4.15 -0.38
C HIS A 48 8.78 -2.96 -0.55
N SER A 49 9.22 -1.86 -1.20
CA SER A 49 8.49 -0.58 -1.21
C SER A 49 7.41 -0.45 -2.30
N ALA A 50 7.39 -1.34 -3.31
CA ALA A 50 6.41 -1.28 -4.41
C ALA A 50 5.10 -2.05 -4.12
N ASN A 51 5.12 -3.02 -3.21
CA ASN A 51 3.95 -3.82 -2.84
C ASN A 51 2.80 -3.00 -2.20
N PRO A 52 3.03 -1.98 -1.34
CA PRO A 52 1.93 -1.25 -0.71
C PRO A 52 1.06 -0.47 -1.72
N VAL A 53 1.62 0.06 -2.80
CA VAL A 53 0.84 0.83 -3.80
C VAL A 53 -0.18 -0.07 -4.51
N LEU A 54 0.24 -1.26 -4.93
CA LEU A 54 -0.64 -2.22 -5.61
C LEU A 54 -1.74 -2.74 -4.68
N GLN A 55 -1.42 -2.91 -3.39
CA GLN A 55 -2.40 -3.32 -2.38
C GLN A 55 -3.42 -2.22 -2.10
N HIS A 56 -2.99 -0.96 -1.92
CA HIS A 56 -3.91 0.16 -1.75
C HIS A 56 -4.83 0.35 -2.95
N GLN A 57 -4.30 0.18 -4.16
CA GLN A 57 -5.09 0.26 -5.39
C GLN A 57 -6.13 -0.86 -5.45
N ALA A 58 -5.77 -2.10 -5.12
CA ALA A 58 -6.72 -3.22 -5.06
C ALA A 58 -7.81 -2.98 -4.02
N ILE A 59 -7.47 -2.40 -2.86
CA ILE A 59 -8.44 -2.03 -1.82
C ILE A 59 -9.39 -0.95 -2.34
N ALA A 60 -8.89 0.12 -2.94
CA ALA A 60 -9.74 1.18 -3.49
C ALA A 60 -10.71 0.67 -4.57
N ILE A 61 -10.26 -0.28 -5.41
CA ILE A 61 -11.12 -0.97 -6.39
C ILE A 61 -12.21 -1.80 -5.68
N ALA A 62 -11.83 -2.57 -4.67
CA ALA A 62 -12.78 -3.39 -3.93
C ALA A 62 -13.81 -2.52 -3.18
N GLU A 63 -13.36 -1.41 -2.58
CA GLU A 63 -14.20 -0.43 -1.89
C GLU A 63 -15.17 0.22 -2.86
N SER A 64 -14.72 0.69 -4.03
CA SER A 64 -15.60 1.34 -5.00
C SER A 64 -16.71 0.40 -5.48
N TYR A 65 -16.38 -0.87 -5.78
CA TYR A 65 -17.37 -1.88 -6.15
C TYR A 65 -18.33 -2.18 -5.00
N LEU A 66 -17.81 -2.32 -3.78
CA LEU A 66 -18.66 -2.61 -2.62
C LEU A 66 -19.62 -1.45 -2.33
N GLU A 67 -19.14 -0.20 -2.40
CA GLU A 67 -19.97 0.99 -2.20
C GLU A 67 -21.05 1.13 -3.26
N GLU A 68 -20.72 0.90 -4.53
CA GLU A 68 -21.70 0.86 -5.62
C GLU A 68 -22.83 -0.13 -5.33
N ILE A 69 -22.48 -1.36 -4.92
CA ILE A 69 -23.47 -2.40 -4.59
C ILE A 69 -24.30 -2.01 -3.36
N LEU A 70 -23.66 -1.49 -2.32
CA LEU A 70 -24.33 -1.14 -1.06
C LEU A 70 -25.29 0.06 -1.20
N LEU A 71 -25.12 0.90 -2.23
CA LEU A 71 -26.03 1.99 -2.53
C LEU A 71 -27.36 1.52 -3.16
N GLN A 72 -27.41 0.29 -3.68
CA GLN A 72 -28.61 -0.23 -4.33
C GLN A 72 -29.68 -0.71 -3.33
N ALA A 73 -30.88 -0.95 -3.84
CA ALA A 73 -31.96 -1.51 -3.03
C ALA A 73 -31.63 -2.93 -2.54
N TYR A 74 -32.27 -3.36 -1.45
CA TYR A 74 -32.13 -4.75 -1.00
C TYR A 74 -32.65 -5.74 -2.05
N SER A 75 -33.73 -5.39 -2.73
CA SER A 75 -34.39 -6.17 -3.78
C SER A 75 -35.05 -5.24 -4.79
N GLY A 76 -35.05 -5.62 -6.06
CA GLY A 76 -35.55 -4.82 -7.17
C GLY A 76 -36.06 -5.67 -8.33
N GLY A 77 -36.10 -5.07 -9.52
CA GLY A 77 -36.46 -5.77 -10.73
C GLY A 77 -35.31 -6.63 -11.25
N SER A 78 -35.57 -7.55 -12.17
CA SER A 78 -34.46 -8.18 -12.90
C SER A 78 -34.02 -7.24 -14.01
N THR A 79 -32.75 -6.88 -14.00
CA THR A 79 -32.13 -6.04 -15.02
C THR A 79 -31.10 -6.86 -15.80
N SER A 80 -30.47 -6.30 -16.82
CA SER A 80 -29.58 -7.07 -17.73
C SER A 80 -28.25 -6.40 -18.06
N ALA A 81 -28.07 -5.13 -17.70
CA ALA A 81 -26.86 -4.37 -17.94
C ALA A 81 -26.52 -3.56 -16.70
N ARG A 82 -25.21 -3.37 -16.42
CA ARG A 82 -24.72 -2.75 -15.18
C ARG A 82 -25.32 -1.35 -14.93
N ALA A 83 -25.48 -0.55 -15.98
CA ALA A 83 -26.09 0.77 -15.90
C ALA A 83 -27.57 0.77 -15.44
N ASP A 84 -28.26 -0.36 -15.60
CA ASP A 84 -29.67 -0.51 -15.20
C ASP A 84 -29.80 -1.18 -13.82
N TYR A 85 -28.71 -1.64 -13.19
CA TYR A 85 -28.76 -2.38 -11.93
C TYR A 85 -29.41 -1.55 -10.83
N ASP A 86 -30.46 -2.10 -10.22
CA ASP A 86 -31.28 -1.39 -9.24
C ASP A 86 -31.29 -2.04 -7.84
N ASP A 87 -30.80 -3.27 -7.73
CA ASP A 87 -30.68 -3.99 -6.48
C ASP A 87 -29.35 -4.72 -6.30
N VAL A 88 -29.15 -5.26 -5.09
CA VAL A 88 -27.93 -6.01 -4.76
C VAL A 88 -27.84 -7.34 -5.51
N ASP A 89 -28.96 -7.97 -5.89
CA ASP A 89 -28.95 -9.29 -6.53
C ASP A 89 -28.49 -9.24 -7.99
N ASP A 90 -28.64 -8.10 -8.67
CA ASP A 90 -28.12 -7.89 -10.04
C ASP A 90 -26.59 -8.09 -10.13
N TYR A 91 -25.86 -7.85 -9.04
CA TYR A 91 -24.41 -8.05 -8.97
C TYR A 91 -24.02 -9.51 -8.64
N LYS A 92 -24.99 -10.39 -8.38
CA LYS A 92 -24.71 -11.75 -7.91
C LYS A 92 -24.05 -12.59 -9.01
N GLY A 93 -22.77 -12.93 -8.79
CA GLY A 93 -21.98 -13.68 -9.76
C GLY A 93 -21.33 -12.80 -10.82
N LEU A 94 -21.27 -11.47 -10.61
CA LEU A 94 -20.49 -10.57 -11.43
C LEU A 94 -19.04 -11.07 -11.52
N GLY A 95 -18.46 -11.01 -12.71
CA GLY A 95 -17.08 -11.39 -12.98
C GLY A 95 -16.50 -10.50 -14.07
N ASP A 96 -15.90 -9.39 -13.65
CA ASP A 96 -15.31 -8.42 -14.55
C ASP A 96 -13.83 -8.74 -14.78
N VAL A 97 -13.45 -8.82 -16.06
CA VAL A 97 -12.05 -8.83 -16.49
C VAL A 97 -11.63 -7.40 -16.77
N GLY A 98 -10.74 -6.86 -15.94
CA GLY A 98 -10.54 -5.41 -15.85
C GLY A 98 -11.58 -4.75 -14.95
N VAL A 99 -11.23 -3.58 -14.41
CA VAL A 99 -12.14 -2.77 -13.61
C VAL A 99 -13.07 -1.99 -14.52
N HIS A 100 -14.36 -1.98 -14.18
CA HIS A 100 -15.41 -1.22 -14.86
C HIS A 100 -16.11 -0.27 -13.87
N ASP A 101 -16.60 0.87 -14.35
CA ASP A 101 -17.43 1.79 -13.57
C ASP A 101 -18.89 1.32 -13.46
N GLN A 102 -19.71 2.08 -12.72
CA GLN A 102 -21.13 1.81 -12.48
C GLN A 102 -21.97 1.72 -13.78
N ASP A 103 -21.50 2.33 -14.87
CA ASP A 103 -22.17 2.31 -16.17
C ASP A 103 -21.70 1.12 -17.03
N GLY A 104 -20.74 0.34 -16.54
CA GLY A 104 -20.13 -0.79 -17.23
C GLY A 104 -19.00 -0.41 -18.20
N ASN A 105 -18.46 0.80 -18.12
CA ASN A 105 -17.31 1.22 -18.94
C ASN A 105 -15.99 0.81 -18.29
N ALA A 106 -15.05 0.33 -19.09
CA ALA A 106 -13.72 -0.04 -18.60
C ALA A 106 -12.94 1.17 -18.08
N VAL A 107 -12.37 1.05 -16.89
CA VAL A 107 -11.50 2.07 -16.29
C VAL A 107 -10.08 1.90 -16.83
N ALA A 108 -9.59 2.94 -17.51
CA ALA A 108 -8.27 2.92 -18.13
C ALA A 108 -7.15 2.68 -17.10
N GLY A 109 -6.18 1.81 -17.45
CA GLY A 109 -5.02 1.51 -16.60
C GLY A 109 -5.26 0.45 -15.52
N LEU A 110 -6.49 -0.07 -15.38
CA LEU A 110 -6.83 -1.09 -14.38
C LEU A 110 -7.16 -2.46 -14.98
N SER A 111 -6.83 -2.70 -16.26
CA SER A 111 -7.14 -3.95 -16.97
C SER A 111 -6.43 -5.19 -16.42
N GLN A 112 -5.44 -5.02 -15.53
CA GLN A 112 -4.72 -6.10 -14.88
C GLN A 112 -5.43 -6.62 -13.62
N TYR A 113 -6.45 -5.90 -13.14
CA TYR A 113 -7.26 -6.31 -12.01
C TYR A 113 -8.53 -7.00 -12.50
N ASN A 114 -9.00 -8.00 -11.76
CA ASN A 114 -10.24 -8.71 -12.03
C ASN A 114 -11.09 -8.66 -10.76
N VAL A 115 -12.38 -8.43 -10.92
CA VAL A 115 -13.31 -8.29 -9.80
C VAL A 115 -14.39 -9.35 -9.93
N THR A 116 -14.66 -10.05 -8.84
CA THR A 116 -15.79 -10.98 -8.76
C THR A 116 -16.66 -10.63 -7.57
N VAL A 117 -17.97 -10.77 -7.72
CA VAL A 117 -18.94 -10.47 -6.67
C VAL A 117 -19.79 -11.69 -6.39
N SER A 118 -19.90 -12.05 -5.11
CA SER A 118 -20.85 -13.05 -4.65
C SER A 118 -21.82 -12.43 -3.64
N VAL A 119 -23.10 -12.67 -3.84
CA VAL A 119 -24.17 -12.24 -2.94
C VAL A 119 -24.83 -13.48 -2.35
N SER A 120 -24.94 -13.53 -1.02
CA SER A 120 -25.62 -14.62 -0.33
C SER A 120 -27.13 -14.54 -0.49
N ALA A 121 -27.82 -15.66 -0.28
CA ALA A 121 -29.26 -15.59 -0.02
C ALA A 121 -29.53 -14.73 1.23
N GLY A 122 -30.67 -14.04 1.23
CA GLY A 122 -31.15 -13.30 2.39
C GLY A 122 -31.30 -14.22 3.60
N THR A 123 -30.69 -13.84 4.72
CA THR A 123 -30.77 -14.59 5.98
C THR A 123 -31.39 -13.69 7.05
N ALA A 124 -32.41 -14.20 7.75
CA ALA A 124 -33.04 -13.48 8.85
C ALA A 124 -32.05 -13.30 10.01
N LEU A 125 -31.90 -12.05 10.45
CA LEU A 125 -31.18 -11.68 11.67
C LEU A 125 -32.07 -11.91 12.91
N THR A 126 -31.51 -11.72 14.11
CA THR A 126 -32.16 -11.99 15.40
C THR A 126 -33.50 -11.26 15.61
N ASP A 127 -33.77 -10.19 14.86
CA ASP A 127 -35.00 -9.39 14.92
C ASP A 127 -35.91 -9.53 13.67
N GLY A 128 -35.66 -10.54 12.82
CA GLY A 128 -36.49 -10.84 11.64
C GLY A 128 -36.18 -10.02 10.39
N VAL A 129 -35.26 -9.05 10.47
CA VAL A 129 -34.72 -8.33 9.30
C VAL A 129 -33.85 -9.27 8.47
N ASN A 130 -34.13 -9.43 7.18
CA ASN A 130 -33.26 -10.19 6.30
C ASN A 130 -32.02 -9.37 5.95
N ALA A 131 -30.86 -10.02 5.89
CA ALA A 131 -29.63 -9.42 5.39
C ALA A 131 -28.98 -10.31 4.33
N LYS A 132 -28.44 -9.68 3.29
CA LYS A 132 -27.60 -10.32 2.29
C LYS A 132 -26.15 -9.95 2.58
N GLN A 133 -25.26 -10.93 2.53
CA GLN A 133 -23.83 -10.72 2.57
C GLN A 133 -23.32 -10.54 1.14
N ILE A 134 -22.60 -9.45 0.91
CA ILE A 134 -21.92 -9.15 -0.36
C ILE A 134 -20.44 -9.39 -0.12
N THR A 135 -19.80 -10.18 -0.97
CA THR A 135 -18.34 -10.29 -1.00
C THR A 135 -17.84 -9.83 -2.36
N VAL A 136 -16.98 -8.81 -2.34
CA VAL A 136 -16.22 -8.36 -3.50
C VAL A 136 -14.81 -8.94 -3.39
N THR A 137 -14.37 -9.68 -4.41
CA THR A 137 -13.03 -10.27 -4.48
C THR A 137 -12.26 -9.64 -5.63
N VAL A 138 -11.09 -9.09 -5.34
CA VAL A 138 -10.19 -8.47 -6.32
C VAL A 138 -8.90 -9.29 -6.44
N ASN A 139 -8.52 -9.58 -7.68
CA ASN A 139 -7.26 -10.22 -8.04
C ASN A 139 -6.47 -9.30 -8.98
N GLY A 140 -5.17 -9.14 -8.79
CA GLY A 140 -4.34 -8.29 -9.64
C GLY A 140 -2.84 -8.42 -9.38
N PRO A 141 -2.02 -7.51 -9.92
CA PRO A 141 -0.58 -7.53 -9.70
C PRO A 141 -0.24 -7.46 -8.21
N GLY A 142 0.53 -8.44 -7.70
CA GLY A 142 0.97 -8.47 -6.30
C GLY A 142 -0.15 -8.72 -5.27
N VAL A 143 -1.39 -8.96 -5.72
CA VAL A 143 -2.56 -9.14 -4.85
C VAL A 143 -3.41 -10.31 -5.36
N SER A 144 -3.59 -11.33 -4.52
CA SER A 144 -4.47 -12.47 -4.80
C SER A 144 -5.52 -12.60 -3.71
N ASP A 145 -6.78 -12.80 -4.10
CA ASP A 145 -7.92 -13.06 -3.20
C ASP A 145 -8.13 -11.95 -2.14
N LEU A 146 -7.99 -10.68 -2.54
CA LEU A 146 -8.37 -9.57 -1.66
C LEU A 146 -9.89 -9.52 -1.57
N ARG A 147 -10.45 -9.73 -0.38
CA ARG A 147 -11.90 -9.78 -0.16
C ARG A 147 -12.37 -8.67 0.76
N LEU A 148 -13.36 -7.91 0.32
CA LEU A 148 -14.16 -7.04 1.18
C LEU A 148 -15.57 -7.59 1.31
N VAL A 149 -16.13 -7.45 2.51
CA VAL A 149 -17.45 -7.97 2.85
C VAL A 149 -18.32 -6.83 3.35
N GLY A 150 -19.51 -6.71 2.79
CA GLY A 150 -20.56 -5.81 3.25
C GLY A 150 -21.87 -6.56 3.48
N TYR A 151 -22.81 -5.90 4.16
CA TYR A 151 -24.14 -6.43 4.41
C TYR A 151 -25.20 -5.42 3.99
N ARG A 152 -26.20 -5.87 3.24
CA ARG A 152 -27.41 -5.09 2.93
C ARG A 152 -28.58 -5.69 3.68
N ALA A 153 -29.17 -4.91 4.58
CA ALA A 153 -30.37 -5.28 5.32
C ALA A 153 -31.64 -4.80 4.61
N GLU A 154 -32.72 -5.57 4.76
CA GLU A 154 -34.08 -5.24 4.33
C GLU A 154 -34.74 -4.36 5.40
N TYR A 155 -34.62 -3.04 5.26
CA TYR A 155 -35.21 -2.05 6.19
C TYR A 155 -35.99 -0.96 5.46
#